data_AF-A0A950QPD1-F1
#
_entry.id   AF-A0A950QPD1-F1
#
_cell.length_a   1.000
_cell.length_b   1.000
_cell.length_c   1.000
_cell.angle_alpha   90.00
_cell.angle_beta   90.00
_cell.angle_gamma   90.00
#
_symmetry.space_group_name_H-M   'P 1'
#
loop_
_entity.id
_entity.type
_entity.pdbx_description
1 polymer ?
#
loop_
_entity_poly.entity_id
_entity_poly.type
_entity_poly.pdbx_seq_one_letter_code
_entity_poly.pdbx_strand_id
1 'polypeptide(L)'
;MSGGQMDNQMPVLLLLLSLAVLALIVVWLVAASKAREARHYRALYEQKQSQAFQLGGSKAIGDICQHLGTFAMLLEYDQLLTVSSTSSQGSLDLLAIKEDSLDFIEFKKKGAAMQPRENKIKALVEQRRVRYLIKDVELPQSLSISDRTTKRKAIGASK
;
A
#
# COMPACT_ATOMS: atom_id res chain seq x y z
N MET A 1 48.44 26.04 63.39
CA MET A 1 48.63 26.36 61.96
C MET A 1 47.88 25.31 61.16
N SER A 2 47.21 25.77 60.11
CA SER A 2 46.13 25.12 59.36
C SER A 2 46.53 23.79 58.70
N GLY A 3 45.86 22.69 59.05
CA GLY A 3 46.07 21.37 58.44
C GLY A 3 44.82 20.49 58.32
N GLY A 4 43.63 20.98 58.71
CA GLY A 4 42.40 20.18 58.76
C GLY A 4 41.43 20.36 57.58
N GLN A 5 41.80 21.15 56.57
CA GLN A 5 40.85 21.58 55.52
C GLN A 5 41.06 20.87 54.16
N MET A 6 42.17 20.14 53.96
CA MET A 6 42.45 19.43 52.70
C MET A 6 41.95 17.97 52.67
N ASP A 7 41.83 17.29 53.81
CA ASP A 7 41.47 15.86 53.83
C ASP A 7 40.00 15.58 53.47
N ASN A 8 39.11 16.56 53.66
CA ASN A 8 37.68 16.43 53.33
C ASN A 8 37.33 16.89 51.89
N GLN A 9 38.28 17.47 51.15
CA GLN A 9 38.06 17.98 49.78
C GLN A 9 38.24 16.87 48.73
N MET A 10 39.26 16.01 48.91
CA MET A 10 39.56 14.89 48.02
C MET A 10 38.42 13.87 47.82
N PRO A 11 37.75 13.37 48.87
CA PRO A 11 36.63 12.43 48.69
C PRO A 11 35.43 13.08 47.99
N VAL A 12 35.18 14.38 48.23
CA VAL A 12 34.10 15.14 47.59
C VAL A 12 34.39 15.32 46.09
N LEU A 13 35.63 15.64 45.73
CA LEU A 13 36.04 15.84 44.33
C LEU A 13 35.96 14.52 43.52
N LEU A 14 36.35 13.40 44.12
CA LEU A 14 36.20 12.06 43.53
C LEU A 14 34.72 11.67 43.35
N LEU A 15 33.86 12.02 44.31
CA LEU A 15 32.42 11.77 44.22
C LEU A 15 31.77 12.61 43.11
N LEU A 16 32.15 13.88 42.96
CA LEU A 16 31.67 14.74 41.86
C LEU A 16 32.15 14.25 40.49
N LEU A 17 33.41 13.81 40.37
CA LEU A 17 33.96 13.22 39.15
C LEU A 17 33.23 11.93 38.75
N SER A 18 32.97 11.04 39.70
CA SER A 18 32.24 9.79 39.43
C SER A 18 30.79 10.03 39.01
N LEU A 19 30.11 11.01 39.64
CA LEU A 19 28.78 11.46 39.22
C LEU A 19 28.77 12.06 37.81
N ALA A 20 29.75 12.88 37.47
CA ALA A 20 29.87 13.48 36.14
C ALA A 20 30.08 12.40 35.06
N VAL A 21 30.93 11.41 35.33
CA VAL A 21 31.16 10.27 34.42
C VAL A 21 29.89 9.44 34.25
N LEU A 22 29.18 9.15 35.35
CA LEU A 22 27.93 8.40 35.31
C LEU A 22 26.86 9.13 34.48
N ALA A 23 26.71 10.45 34.68
CA ALA A 23 25.78 11.27 33.90
C ALA A 23 26.11 11.22 32.39
N LEU A 24 27.40 11.28 32.04
CA LEU A 24 27.85 11.23 30.65
C LEU A 24 27.57 9.87 29.99
N ILE A 25 27.75 8.79 30.74
CA ILE A 25 27.39 7.42 30.30
C ILE A 25 25.88 7.32 30.06
N VAL A 26 25.04 7.84 30.97
CA VAL A 26 23.58 7.83 30.82
C VAL A 26 23.15 8.62 29.58
N VAL A 27 23.69 9.82 29.38
CA VAL A 27 23.41 10.64 28.19
C VAL A 27 23.81 9.90 26.91
N TRP A 28 24.98 9.26 26.90
CA TRP A 28 25.46 8.47 25.76
C TRP A 28 24.54 7.28 25.47
N LEU A 29 24.08 6.55 26.48
CA LEU A 29 23.16 5.42 26.33
C LEU A 29 21.81 5.85 25.73
N VAL A 30 21.26 6.97 26.20
CA VAL A 30 19.99 7.51 25.67
C VAL A 30 20.16 8.02 24.23
N ALA A 31 21.27 8.68 23.92
CA ALA A 31 21.56 9.11 22.55
C ALA A 31 21.73 7.90 21.62
N ALA A 32 22.43 6.86 22.07
CA ALA A 32 22.66 5.64 21.32
C ALA A 32 21.35 4.85 21.08
N SER A 33 20.45 4.79 22.06
CA SER A 33 19.15 4.12 21.91
C SER A 33 18.27 4.84 20.88
N LYS A 34 18.13 6.17 20.99
CA LYS A 34 17.39 6.98 20.02
C LYS A 34 17.99 6.90 18.62
N ALA A 35 19.31 6.85 18.49
CA ALA A 35 19.98 6.68 17.20
C ALA A 35 19.76 5.29 16.58
N ARG A 36 19.59 4.24 17.39
CA ARG A 36 19.22 2.89 16.88
C ARG A 36 17.78 2.87 16.41
N GLU A 37 16.87 3.43 17.19
CA GLU A 37 15.45 3.53 16.86
C GLU A 37 15.23 4.35 15.58
N ALA A 38 15.87 5.52 15.46
CA ALA A 38 15.82 6.33 14.25
C ALA A 38 16.35 5.61 13.00
N ARG A 39 17.43 4.81 13.14
CA ARG A 39 17.94 3.97 12.05
C ARG A 39 16.96 2.87 11.65
N HIS A 40 16.31 2.24 12.63
CA HIS A 40 15.31 1.21 12.37
C HIS A 40 14.09 1.78 11.63
N TYR A 41 13.56 2.91 12.06
CA TYR A 41 12.44 3.57 11.39
C TYR A 41 12.79 4.05 9.97
N ARG A 42 14.01 4.56 9.75
CA ARG A 42 14.48 4.92 8.41
C ARG A 42 14.55 3.71 7.48
N ALA A 43 15.12 2.60 7.95
CA ALA A 43 15.19 1.37 7.17
C ALA A 43 13.80 0.84 6.79
N LEU A 44 12.84 0.86 7.72
CA LEU A 44 11.45 0.49 7.44
C LEU A 44 10.78 1.43 6.43
N TYR A 45 11.05 2.73 6.52
CA TYR A 45 10.50 3.73 5.60
C TYR A 45 11.05 3.54 4.18
N GLU A 46 12.36 3.38 4.03
CA GLU A 46 13.02 3.10 2.75
C GLU A 46 12.52 1.80 2.13
N GLN A 47 12.35 0.74 2.93
CA GLN A 47 11.79 -0.53 2.47
C GLN A 47 10.35 -0.35 1.95
N LYS A 48 9.49 0.36 2.69
CA LYS A 48 8.11 0.63 2.28
C LYS A 48 8.04 1.47 1.01
N GLN A 49 8.93 2.47 0.87
CA GLN A 49 8.98 3.33 -0.31
C GLN A 49 9.44 2.54 -1.54
N SER A 50 10.46 1.69 -1.41
CA SER A 50 10.92 0.79 -2.48
C SER A 50 9.83 -0.19 -2.90
N GLN A 51 9.14 -0.81 -1.95
CA GLN A 51 8.00 -1.70 -2.23
C GLN A 51 6.85 -0.97 -2.92
N ALA A 52 6.50 0.24 -2.47
CA ALA A 52 5.45 1.05 -3.08
C ALA A 52 5.80 1.44 -4.53
N PHE A 53 7.06 1.78 -4.80
CA PHE A 53 7.54 2.09 -6.15
C PHE A 53 7.47 0.85 -7.06
N GLN A 54 7.94 -0.30 -6.58
CA GLN A 54 7.85 -1.57 -7.32
C GLN A 54 6.39 -1.96 -7.59
N LEU A 55 5.51 -1.84 -6.59
CA LEU A 55 4.07 -2.06 -6.73
C LEU A 55 3.46 -1.14 -7.79
N GLY A 56 3.80 0.15 -7.77
CA GLY A 56 3.34 1.13 -8.75
C GLY A 56 3.77 0.78 -10.18
N GLY A 57 5.04 0.45 -10.38
CA GLY A 57 5.57 0.05 -11.68
C GLY A 57 4.97 -1.26 -12.20
N SER A 58 4.86 -2.28 -11.34
CA SER A 58 4.22 -3.54 -11.70
C SER A 58 2.73 -3.38 -12.02
N LYS A 59 2.02 -2.52 -11.29
CA LYS A 59 0.61 -2.22 -11.56
C LYS A 59 0.43 -1.53 -12.91
N ALA A 60 1.22 -0.49 -13.20
CA ALA A 60 1.13 0.23 -14.48
C ALA A 60 1.37 -0.69 -15.69
N ILE A 61 2.34 -1.61 -15.59
CA ILE A 61 2.59 -2.60 -16.65
C ILE A 61 1.40 -3.58 -16.78
N GLY A 62 0.84 -4.02 -15.65
CA GLY A 62 -0.36 -4.87 -15.65
C GLY A 62 -1.54 -4.20 -16.35
N ASP A 63 -1.83 -2.95 -15.98
CA ASP A 63 -2.92 -2.15 -16.56
C ASP A 63 -2.73 -1.97 -18.08
N ILE A 64 -1.50 -1.68 -18.54
CA ILE A 64 -1.19 -1.58 -19.98
C ILE A 64 -1.40 -2.92 -20.68
N CYS A 65 -0.93 -4.03 -20.11
CA CYS A 65 -1.15 -5.36 -20.68
C CYS A 65 -2.65 -5.67 -20.81
N GLN A 66 -3.44 -5.33 -19.80
CA GLN A 66 -4.88 -5.51 -19.82
C GLN A 66 -5.54 -4.69 -20.94
N HIS A 67 -5.19 -3.40 -21.07
CA HIS A 67 -5.74 -2.55 -22.12
C HIS A 67 -5.36 -3.02 -23.53
N LEU A 68 -4.08 -3.28 -23.78
CA LEU A 68 -3.60 -3.74 -25.08
C LEU A 68 -4.20 -5.09 -25.46
N GLY A 69 -4.26 -6.02 -24.50
CA GLY A 69 -4.93 -7.30 -24.67
C GLY A 69 -6.39 -7.12 -25.04
N THR A 70 -7.14 -6.31 -24.27
CA THR A 70 -8.55 -6.05 -24.54
C THR A 70 -8.79 -5.51 -25.95
N PHE A 71 -7.99 -4.52 -26.40
CA PHE A 71 -8.12 -3.97 -27.75
C PHE A 71 -7.82 -5.00 -28.84
N ALA A 72 -6.83 -5.87 -28.64
CA ALA A 72 -6.51 -6.93 -29.58
C ALA A 72 -7.68 -7.93 -29.74
N MET A 73 -8.38 -8.25 -28.65
CA MET A 73 -9.48 -9.22 -28.66
C MET A 73 -10.78 -8.71 -29.32
N LEU A 74 -10.92 -7.39 -29.57
CA LEU A 74 -12.16 -6.80 -30.13
C LEU A 74 -12.53 -7.36 -31.51
N LEU A 75 -11.55 -7.88 -32.25
CA LEU A 75 -11.77 -8.47 -33.57
C LEU A 75 -12.14 -9.97 -33.50
N GLU A 76 -11.93 -10.60 -32.34
CA GLU A 76 -12.04 -12.06 -32.18
C GLU A 76 -13.30 -12.52 -31.46
N TYR A 77 -13.91 -11.64 -30.67
CA TYR A 77 -15.05 -11.92 -29.80
C TYR A 77 -16.22 -10.98 -30.09
N ASP A 78 -17.43 -11.51 -29.98
CA ASP A 78 -18.67 -10.76 -30.20
C ASP A 78 -18.94 -9.79 -29.04
N GLN A 79 -18.57 -10.18 -27.82
CA GLN A 79 -18.71 -9.34 -26.63
C GLN A 79 -17.48 -9.47 -25.74
N LEU A 80 -17.00 -8.33 -25.24
CA LEU A 80 -15.97 -8.25 -24.21
C LEU A 80 -16.51 -7.47 -23.02
N LEU A 81 -16.49 -8.08 -21.84
CA LEU A 81 -16.89 -7.45 -20.59
C LEU A 81 -15.67 -7.31 -19.68
N THR A 82 -15.35 -6.08 -19.30
CA THR A 82 -14.30 -5.79 -18.33
C THR A 82 -14.83 -6.01 -16.91
N VAL A 83 -14.08 -6.79 -16.12
CA VAL A 83 -14.47 -7.11 -14.74
C VAL A 83 -13.76 -6.15 -13.79
N SER A 84 -14.54 -5.31 -13.11
CA SER A 84 -14.03 -4.47 -12.02
C SER A 84 -14.46 -5.04 -10.67
N SER A 85 -13.53 -5.07 -9.71
CA SER A 85 -13.78 -5.57 -8.36
C SER A 85 -13.80 -4.43 -7.34
N THR A 86 -14.79 -4.44 -6.46
CA THR A 86 -14.94 -3.45 -5.38
C THR A 86 -14.33 -3.90 -4.05
N SER A 87 -14.01 -5.19 -3.85
CA SER A 87 -13.68 -5.75 -2.52
C SER A 87 -12.29 -6.37 -2.37
N SER A 88 -11.37 -6.13 -3.32
CA SER A 88 -9.93 -6.41 -3.36
C SER A 88 -9.55 -6.74 -4.81
N GLN A 89 -8.25 -6.64 -5.17
CA GLN A 89 -7.73 -6.87 -6.53
C GLN A 89 -8.43 -8.07 -7.18
N GLY A 90 -9.29 -7.78 -8.17
CA GLY A 90 -9.95 -8.80 -8.98
C GLY A 90 -8.88 -9.63 -9.67
N SER A 91 -9.09 -10.94 -9.74
CA SER A 91 -8.18 -11.90 -10.37
C SER A 91 -8.71 -12.42 -11.70
N LEU A 92 -9.50 -11.60 -12.36
CA LEU A 92 -10.08 -11.84 -13.67
C LEU A 92 -10.16 -10.50 -14.39
N ASP A 93 -9.57 -10.42 -15.59
CA ASP A 93 -9.53 -9.19 -16.37
C ASP A 93 -10.77 -9.04 -17.25
N LEU A 94 -11.11 -10.08 -18.01
CA LEU A 94 -12.21 -10.07 -18.98
C LEU A 94 -13.08 -11.33 -18.92
N LEU A 95 -14.34 -11.13 -19.24
CA LEU A 95 -15.23 -12.17 -19.74
C LEU A 95 -15.47 -11.89 -21.23
N ALA A 96 -15.35 -12.91 -22.06
CA ALA A 96 -15.52 -12.78 -23.49
C ALA A 96 -16.55 -13.80 -23.99
N ILE A 97 -17.42 -13.38 -24.90
CA ILE A 97 -18.43 -14.24 -25.51
C ILE A 97 -18.13 -14.32 -27.00
N LYS A 98 -18.09 -15.55 -27.51
CA LYS A 98 -17.94 -15.84 -28.93
C LYS A 98 -18.83 -17.01 -29.29
N GLU A 99 -19.78 -16.80 -30.18
CA GLU A 99 -20.70 -17.84 -30.63
C GLU A 99 -21.30 -18.62 -29.44
N ASP A 100 -20.86 -19.88 -29.26
CA ASP A 100 -21.33 -20.80 -28.22
C ASP A 100 -20.40 -20.92 -27.00
N SER A 101 -19.41 -20.04 -26.84
CA SER A 101 -18.47 -20.06 -25.69
C SER A 101 -18.49 -18.78 -24.86
N LEU A 102 -18.26 -18.97 -23.56
CA LEU A 102 -17.93 -17.92 -22.60
C LEU A 102 -16.51 -18.19 -22.09
N ASP A 103 -15.60 -17.28 -22.40
CA ASP A 103 -14.19 -17.38 -22.05
C ASP A 103 -13.85 -16.44 -20.89
N PHE A 104 -13.08 -16.95 -19.95
CA PHE A 104 -12.52 -16.22 -18.83
C PHE A 104 -11.07 -15.89 -19.17
N ILE A 105 -10.74 -14.61 -19.32
CA ILE A 105 -9.44 -14.18 -19.82
C ILE A 105 -8.72 -13.38 -18.73
N GLU A 106 -7.45 -13.74 -18.53
CA GLU A 106 -6.49 -13.06 -17.66
C GLU A 106 -5.24 -12.74 -18.50
N PHE A 107 -4.86 -11.47 -18.55
CA PHE A 107 -3.67 -11.02 -19.27
C PHE A 107 -2.44 -11.08 -18.36
N LYS A 108 -1.40 -11.72 -18.87
CA LYS A 108 -0.10 -11.77 -18.22
C LYS A 108 0.98 -11.25 -19.14
N LYS A 109 1.92 -10.50 -18.58
CA LYS A 109 3.20 -10.25 -19.26
C LYS A 109 3.86 -11.59 -19.57
N LYS A 110 4.47 -11.72 -20.75
CA LYS A 110 5.23 -12.92 -21.14
C LYS A 110 6.22 -13.34 -20.04
N GLY A 111 6.10 -14.60 -19.60
CA GLY A 111 6.94 -15.18 -18.55
C GLY A 111 6.49 -14.89 -17.10
N ALA A 112 5.42 -14.12 -16.89
CA ALA A 112 4.86 -13.94 -15.55
C ALA A 112 4.13 -15.20 -15.08
N ALA A 113 4.38 -15.61 -13.84
CA ALA A 113 3.69 -16.74 -13.22
C ALA A 113 2.26 -16.35 -12.78
N MET A 114 1.37 -17.34 -12.76
CA MET A 114 0.03 -17.15 -12.20
C MET A 114 0.07 -17.07 -10.67
N GLN A 115 -0.70 -16.14 -10.13
CA GLN A 115 -0.86 -15.95 -8.70
C GLN A 115 -1.79 -17.01 -8.11
N PRO A 116 -1.71 -17.31 -6.79
CA PRO A 116 -2.56 -18.32 -6.16
C PRO A 116 -4.07 -18.11 -6.38
N ARG A 117 -4.53 -16.87 -6.40
CA ARG A 117 -5.94 -16.50 -6.66
C ARG A 117 -6.39 -16.76 -8.10
N GLU A 118 -5.51 -16.53 -9.06
CA GLU A 118 -5.75 -16.79 -10.49
C GLU A 118 -5.79 -18.30 -10.75
N ASN A 119 -4.87 -19.05 -10.14
CA ASN A 119 -4.88 -20.52 -10.15
C ASN A 119 -6.19 -21.07 -9.59
N LYS A 120 -6.72 -20.46 -8.53
CA LYS A 120 -8.02 -20.87 -7.97
C LYS A 120 -9.17 -20.63 -8.96
N ILE A 121 -9.21 -19.49 -9.64
CA ILE A 121 -10.24 -19.22 -10.66
C ILE A 121 -10.09 -20.18 -11.85
N LYS A 122 -8.88 -20.36 -12.37
CA LYS A 122 -8.60 -21.32 -13.44
C LYS A 122 -9.12 -22.71 -13.09
N ALA A 123 -8.82 -23.20 -11.88
CA ALA A 123 -9.31 -24.50 -11.41
C ALA A 123 -10.84 -24.58 -11.36
N LEU A 124 -11.52 -23.51 -10.93
CA LEU A 124 -13.00 -23.47 -10.91
C LEU A 124 -13.59 -23.53 -12.32
N VAL A 125 -12.98 -22.83 -13.28
CA VAL A 125 -13.40 -22.85 -14.70
C VAL A 125 -13.15 -24.22 -15.32
N GLU A 126 -11.94 -24.77 -15.16
CA GLU A 126 -11.55 -26.09 -15.72
C GLU A 126 -12.40 -27.23 -15.15
N GLN A 127 -12.76 -27.16 -13.87
CA GLN A 127 -13.64 -28.13 -13.22
C GLN A 127 -15.14 -27.89 -13.52
N ARG A 128 -15.47 -26.91 -14.37
CA ARG A 128 -16.85 -26.50 -14.71
C ARG A 128 -17.69 -26.15 -13.48
N ARG A 129 -17.07 -25.62 -12.43
CA ARG A 129 -17.72 -25.20 -11.17
C ARG A 129 -18.18 -23.74 -11.23
N VAL A 130 -18.70 -23.33 -12.38
CA VAL A 130 -19.22 -21.99 -12.64
C VAL A 130 -20.75 -22.06 -12.65
N ARG A 131 -21.43 -21.11 -11.99
CA ARG A 131 -22.90 -21.07 -11.92
C ARG A 131 -23.41 -19.75 -12.44
N TYR A 132 -24.49 -19.80 -13.22
CA TYR A 132 -25.28 -18.64 -13.58
C TYR A 132 -26.32 -18.38 -12.48
N LEU A 133 -26.30 -17.18 -11.89
CA LEU A 133 -27.17 -16.81 -10.78
C LEU A 133 -27.85 -15.49 -11.10
N ILE A 134 -29.18 -15.44 -10.98
CA ILE A 134 -29.97 -14.20 -11.03
C ILE A 134 -30.32 -13.84 -9.58
N LYS A 135 -30.09 -12.59 -9.20
CA LYS A 135 -30.44 -12.06 -7.88
C LYS A 135 -31.17 -10.75 -8.05
N ASP A 136 -32.36 -10.66 -7.47
CA ASP A 136 -33.10 -9.42 -7.40
C ASP A 136 -32.52 -8.51 -6.32
N VAL A 137 -32.51 -7.21 -6.59
CA VAL A 137 -31.99 -6.19 -5.66
C VAL A 137 -33.09 -5.17 -5.43
N GLU A 138 -33.45 -4.96 -4.17
CA GLU A 138 -34.35 -3.89 -3.76
C GLU A 138 -33.57 -2.58 -3.58
N LEU A 139 -34.00 -1.52 -4.27
CA LEU A 139 -33.40 -0.20 -4.13
C LEU A 139 -33.85 0.45 -2.82
N PRO A 140 -32.96 1.16 -2.09
CA PRO A 140 -33.35 1.88 -0.90
C PRO A 140 -34.34 3.01 -1.24
N GLN A 141 -35.35 3.21 -0.39
CA GLN A 141 -36.41 4.22 -0.59
C GLN A 141 -35.90 5.66 -0.62
N SER A 142 -34.71 5.93 -0.09
CA SER A 142 -34.06 7.24 -0.18
C SER A 142 -32.54 7.12 -0.24
N LEU A 143 -31.94 7.79 -1.22
CA LEU A 143 -30.50 8.03 -1.34
C LEU A 143 -30.28 9.54 -1.33
N SER A 144 -29.62 10.07 -0.30
CA SER A 144 -29.27 11.50 -0.25
C SER A 144 -27.86 11.71 -0.75
N ILE A 145 -27.73 12.36 -1.90
CA ILE A 145 -26.47 12.86 -2.43
C ILE A 145 -26.52 14.38 -2.36
N SER A 146 -25.59 14.99 -1.65
CA SER A 146 -25.51 16.45 -1.51
C SER A 146 -24.20 16.96 -2.07
N ASP A 147 -24.28 18.01 -2.88
CA ASP A 147 -23.10 18.72 -3.37
C ASP A 147 -22.36 19.43 -2.23
N ARG A 148 -21.03 19.46 -2.31
CA ARG A 148 -20.21 20.29 -1.43
C ARG A 148 -20.32 21.74 -1.91
N THR A 149 -21.00 22.60 -1.16
CA THR A 149 -21.05 24.04 -1.46
C THR A 149 -19.64 24.64 -1.40
N THR A 150 -19.02 24.88 -2.55
CA THR A 150 -17.82 25.71 -2.67
C THR A 150 -18.26 27.18 -2.71
N LYS A 151 -17.98 27.94 -1.65
CA LYS A 151 -18.14 29.40 -1.69
C LYS A 151 -17.19 29.96 -2.76
N ARG A 152 -17.74 30.32 -3.92
CA ARG A 152 -17.02 31.05 -4.96
C ARG A 152 -16.68 32.43 -4.39
N LYS A 153 -15.40 32.66 -4.06
CA LYS A 153 -14.92 33.99 -3.65
C LYS A 153 -15.11 34.91 -4.86
N ALA A 154 -15.98 35.91 -4.74
CA ALA A 154 -16.21 36.89 -5.79
C ALA A 154 -14.87 37.57 -6.12
N ILE A 155 -14.40 37.39 -7.36
CA ILE A 155 -13.31 38.19 -7.89
C ILE A 155 -13.93 39.57 -8.13
N GLY A 156 -13.59 40.51 -7.24
CA GLY A 156 -14.03 41.88 -7.35
C GLY A 156 -13.52 42.51 -8.64
N ALA A 157 -14.42 42.74 -9.58
CA ALA A 157 -14.26 43.77 -10.57
C ALA A 157 -14.73 45.07 -9.92
N SER A 158 -13.81 45.94 -9.53
CA SER A 158 -14.09 47.36 -9.40
C SER A 158 -13.12 48.11 -10.29
N LYS A 159 -13.74 48.97 -11.08
CA LYS A 159 -13.26 49.88 -12.11
C LYS A 159 -12.02 50.68 -11.73
#